data_AF-A0A392P4V8-F1
#
_entry.id   AF-A0A392P4V8-F1
#
_cell.length_a   1.000
_cell.length_b   1.000
_cell.length_c   1.000
_cell.angle_alpha   90.00
_cell.angle_beta   90.00
_cell.angle_gamma   90.00
#
_symmetry.space_group_name_H-M   'P 1'
#
loop_
_entity.id
_entity.type
_entity.pdbx_description
1 polymer ?
#
loop_
_entity_poly.entity_id
_entity_poly.type
_entity_poly.pdbx_seq_one_letter_code
_entity_poly.pdbx_strand_id
1 'polypeptide(L)'
;VTVLVVHSAACFYYWLAFQYKIPVETWIGHHQENFKEKGVWVGYTYSMYWSIVTLTTVGYGDLYSKNTGEKTFNIFYMLFNMGLTAYIIGNMTNLIVHGAVRTSIMRDAINEILQYASKNRLPEGLKEQMLTHVQLKYRTAELQQEKVLEDLPKAIRSSIAQHLFRKTLEDTYLFRNHLAK
;
A
#
# COMPACT_ATOMS: atom_id res chain seq x y z
N VAL A 1 -5.32 1.75 12.94
CA VAL A 1 -6.62 2.47 12.86
C VAL A 1 -7.81 1.51 12.77
N THR A 2 -7.81 0.56 11.84
CA THR A 2 -8.91 -0.41 11.64
C THR A 2 -9.24 -1.22 12.89
N VAL A 3 -8.24 -1.83 13.53
CA VAL A 3 -8.43 -2.62 14.77
C VAL A 3 -9.08 -1.78 15.88
N LEU A 4 -8.65 -0.54 16.04
CA LEU A 4 -9.19 0.37 17.06
C LEU A 4 -10.65 0.74 16.77
N VAL A 5 -10.99 1.01 15.50
CA VAL A 5 -12.37 1.27 15.07
C VAL A 5 -13.27 0.07 15.39
N VAL A 6 -12.83 -1.14 15.00
CA VAL A 6 -13.58 -2.39 15.24
C VAL A 6 -13.80 -2.59 16.74
N HIS A 7 -12.73 -2.52 17.54
CA HIS A 7 -12.82 -2.71 18.98
C HIS A 7 -13.74 -1.68 19.65
N SER A 8 -13.60 -0.40 19.29
CA SER A 8 -14.40 0.68 19.87
C SER A 8 -15.88 0.55 19.50
N ALA A 9 -16.19 0.25 18.24
CA ALA A 9 -17.55 0.04 17.77
C ALA A 9 -18.19 -1.20 18.41
N ALA A 10 -17.46 -2.32 18.49
CA ALA A 10 -17.90 -3.54 19.16
C ALA A 10 -18.24 -3.29 20.64
N CYS A 11 -17.36 -2.63 21.38
CA CYS A 11 -17.59 -2.33 22.80
C CYS A 11 -18.77 -1.37 22.99
N PHE A 12 -18.88 -0.34 22.16
CA PHE A 12 -20.01 0.59 22.22
C PHE A 12 -21.34 -0.09 21.88
N TYR A 13 -21.37 -0.95 20.87
CA TYR A 13 -22.58 -1.67 20.46
C TYR A 13 -23.03 -2.71 21.50
N TYR A 14 -22.08 -3.36 22.16
CA TYR A 14 -22.37 -4.23 23.31
C TYR A 14 -22.90 -3.42 24.50
N TRP A 15 -22.30 -2.27 24.80
CA TRP A 15 -22.78 -1.38 25.86
C TRP A 15 -24.21 -0.88 25.59
N LEU A 16 -24.54 -0.55 24.34
CA LEU A 16 -25.88 -0.15 23.92
C LEU A 16 -26.93 -1.23 24.22
N ALA A 17 -26.61 -2.50 23.92
CA ALA A 17 -27.46 -3.64 24.27
C ALA A 17 -27.53 -3.88 25.79
N PHE A 18 -26.41 -3.71 26.51
CA PHE A 18 -26.36 -3.91 27.96
C PHE A 18 -27.24 -2.92 28.73
N GLN A 19 -27.29 -1.65 28.29
CA GLN A 19 -28.11 -0.59 28.89
C GLN A 19 -29.60 -0.67 28.52
N TYR A 20 -29.97 -1.47 27.52
CA TYR A 20 -31.35 -1.55 27.07
C TYR A 20 -32.25 -2.24 28.10
N LYS A 21 -33.47 -1.69 28.29
CA LYS A 21 -34.42 -2.12 29.34
C LYS A 21 -34.96 -3.53 29.13
N ILE A 22 -35.13 -3.96 27.88
CA ILE A 22 -35.69 -5.26 27.51
C ILE A 22 -34.59 -6.07 26.81
N PRO A 23 -33.81 -6.90 27.53
CA PRO A 23 -32.61 -7.54 26.99
C PRO A 23 -32.86 -8.36 25.71
N VAL A 24 -34.01 -9.03 25.61
CA VAL A 24 -34.40 -9.89 24.48
C VAL A 24 -34.60 -9.10 23.17
N GLU A 25 -34.95 -7.81 23.26
CA GLU A 25 -35.17 -6.91 22.12
C GLU A 25 -33.90 -6.16 21.71
N THR A 26 -32.76 -6.85 21.72
CA THR A 26 -31.44 -6.35 21.32
C THR A 26 -30.81 -7.26 20.28
N TRP A 27 -29.76 -6.77 19.61
CA TRP A 27 -29.04 -7.53 18.58
C TRP A 27 -28.46 -8.87 19.07
N ILE A 28 -28.05 -8.95 20.35
CA ILE A 28 -27.51 -10.16 20.97
C ILE A 28 -28.55 -10.93 21.77
N GLY A 29 -29.49 -10.25 22.42
CA GLY A 29 -30.41 -10.86 23.36
C GLY A 29 -31.44 -11.79 22.73
N HIS A 30 -31.75 -11.62 21.45
CA HIS A 30 -32.59 -12.56 20.70
C HIS A 30 -31.89 -13.90 20.45
N HIS A 31 -30.57 -13.92 20.30
CA HIS A 31 -29.78 -15.14 20.18
C HIS A 31 -29.43 -15.73 21.54
N GLN A 32 -29.30 -14.87 22.55
CA GLN A 32 -28.81 -15.23 23.86
C GLN A 32 -29.55 -14.44 24.94
N GLU A 33 -30.69 -14.95 25.40
CA GLU A 33 -31.56 -14.26 26.36
C GLU A 33 -30.83 -13.84 27.65
N ASN A 34 -29.94 -14.70 28.16
CA ASN A 34 -29.15 -14.45 29.37
C ASN A 34 -27.73 -13.90 29.09
N PHE A 35 -27.52 -13.13 28.02
CA PHE A 35 -26.19 -12.64 27.65
C PHE A 35 -25.52 -11.76 28.73
N LYS A 36 -26.31 -11.13 29.62
CA LYS A 36 -25.81 -10.31 30.74
C LYS A 36 -25.22 -11.14 31.88
N GLU A 37 -25.68 -12.38 32.04
CA GLU A 37 -25.24 -13.32 33.09
C GLU A 37 -24.05 -14.16 32.62
N LYS A 38 -23.80 -14.21 31.31
CA LYS A 38 -22.64 -14.88 30.74
C LYS A 38 -21.38 -14.05 30.98
N GLY A 39 -20.24 -14.74 31.08
CA GLY A 39 -18.95 -14.08 31.23
C GLY A 39 -18.68 -13.08 30.09
N VAL A 40 -17.94 -12.02 30.42
CA VAL A 40 -17.57 -10.91 29.50
C VAL A 40 -17.03 -11.41 28.16
N TRP A 41 -16.36 -12.57 28.19
CA TRP A 41 -15.73 -13.15 27.01
C TRP A 41 -16.69 -13.54 25.91
N VAL A 42 -17.88 -14.02 26.27
CA VAL A 42 -18.93 -14.35 25.30
C VAL A 42 -19.42 -13.07 24.63
N GLY A 43 -19.79 -12.06 25.42
CA GLY A 43 -20.27 -10.77 24.90
C GLY A 43 -19.28 -10.09 23.96
N TYR A 44 -18.00 -10.07 24.34
CA TYR A 44 -16.93 -9.50 23.52
C TYR A 44 -16.72 -10.26 22.20
N THR A 45 -16.78 -11.60 22.23
CA THR A 45 -16.59 -12.40 21.01
C THR A 45 -17.70 -12.12 20.00
N TYR A 46 -18.96 -12.08 20.45
CA TYR A 46 -20.10 -11.78 19.58
C TYR A 46 -20.06 -10.33 19.05
N SER A 47 -19.68 -9.36 19.88
CA SER A 47 -19.63 -7.96 19.46
C SER A 47 -18.47 -7.67 18.50
N MET A 48 -17.31 -8.28 18.71
CA MET A 48 -16.19 -8.22 17.76
C MET A 48 -16.54 -8.89 16.45
N TYR A 49 -17.16 -10.07 16.49
CA TYR A 49 -17.62 -10.76 15.28
C TYR A 49 -18.61 -9.90 14.48
N TRP A 50 -19.63 -9.33 15.14
CA TRP A 50 -20.56 -8.41 14.51
C TRP A 50 -19.87 -7.19 13.87
N SER A 51 -18.93 -6.57 14.60
CA SER A 51 -18.22 -5.39 14.10
C SER A 51 -17.32 -5.72 12.90
N ILE A 52 -16.62 -6.86 12.91
CA ILE A 52 -15.80 -7.31 11.79
C ILE A 52 -16.67 -7.61 10.58
N VAL A 53 -17.73 -8.42 10.73
CA VAL A 53 -18.65 -8.81 9.63
C VAL A 53 -19.29 -7.58 8.97
N THR A 54 -19.62 -6.57 9.78
CA THR A 54 -20.18 -5.31 9.30
C THR A 54 -19.13 -4.43 8.61
N LEU A 55 -17.92 -4.32 9.16
CA LEU A 55 -16.82 -3.57 8.55
C LEU A 55 -16.40 -4.17 7.20
N THR A 56 -16.30 -5.50 7.13
CA THR A 56 -15.93 -6.22 5.90
C THR A 56 -17.09 -6.37 4.92
N THR A 57 -18.24 -5.74 5.21
CA THR A 57 -19.44 -5.75 4.37
C THR A 57 -19.94 -7.16 4.01
N VAL A 58 -19.67 -8.16 4.86
CA VAL A 58 -20.09 -9.55 4.64
C VAL A 58 -21.57 -9.71 4.97
N GLY A 59 -21.98 -9.19 6.13
CA GLY A 59 -23.40 -9.04 6.50
C GLY A 59 -24.22 -10.34 6.46
N TYR A 60 -23.81 -11.38 7.20
CA TYR A 60 -24.54 -12.65 7.25
C TYR A 60 -26.01 -12.51 7.70
N GLY A 61 -26.33 -11.47 8.46
CA GLY A 61 -27.69 -11.22 8.95
C GLY A 61 -28.08 -12.05 10.18
N ASP A 62 -27.12 -12.79 10.75
CA ASP A 62 -27.25 -13.50 12.01
C ASP A 62 -27.32 -12.57 13.22
N LEU A 63 -26.61 -11.43 13.18
CA LEU A 63 -26.66 -10.40 14.22
C LEU A 63 -27.17 -9.09 13.63
N TYR A 64 -28.39 -8.71 13.96
CA TYR A 64 -29.05 -7.52 13.41
C TYR A 64 -29.73 -6.68 14.49
N SER A 65 -29.77 -5.37 14.26
CA SER A 65 -30.40 -4.40 15.16
C SER A 65 -31.91 -4.60 15.25
N LYS A 66 -32.45 -4.73 16.46
CA LYS A 66 -33.90 -4.82 16.68
C LYS A 66 -34.52 -3.47 17.02
N ASN A 67 -33.92 -2.77 17.99
CA ASN A 67 -34.45 -1.51 18.48
C ASN A 67 -33.97 -0.30 17.65
N THR A 68 -34.65 0.84 17.80
CA THR A 68 -34.36 2.07 17.04
C THR A 68 -32.98 2.62 17.35
N GLY A 69 -32.51 2.53 18.59
CA GLY A 69 -31.19 3.02 18.99
C GLY A 69 -30.05 2.28 18.29
N GLU A 70 -30.12 0.95 18.25
CA GLU A 70 -29.19 0.09 17.51
C GLU A 70 -29.23 0.37 16.01
N LYS A 71 -30.42 0.57 15.43
CA LYS A 71 -30.57 0.92 14.01
C LYS A 71 -29.90 2.25 13.69
N THR A 72 -30.10 3.27 14.51
CA THR A 72 -29.45 4.58 14.35
C THR A 72 -27.94 4.47 14.41
N PHE A 73 -27.40 3.73 15.39
CA PHE A 73 -25.95 3.51 15.48
C PHE A 73 -25.41 2.77 14.23
N ASN A 74 -26.10 1.73 13.78
CA ASN A 74 -25.69 0.95 12.60
C ASN A 74 -25.63 1.82 11.34
N ILE A 75 -26.58 2.74 11.14
CA ILE A 75 -26.56 3.67 9.99
C ILE A 75 -25.26 4.49 10.00
N PHE A 76 -24.92 5.12 11.12
CA PHE A 76 -23.69 5.92 11.22
C PHE A 76 -22.43 5.08 11.08
N TYR A 77 -22.41 3.88 11.69
CA TYR A 77 -21.28 2.97 11.61
C TYR A 77 -21.05 2.47 10.17
N MET A 78 -22.10 2.11 9.44
CA MET A 78 -22.01 1.70 8.03
C MET A 78 -21.51 2.83 7.13
N LEU A 79 -22.01 4.06 7.31
CA LEU A 79 -21.52 5.23 6.58
C LEU A 79 -20.03 5.49 6.84
N PHE A 80 -19.60 5.39 8.11
CA PHE A 80 -18.20 5.51 8.47
C PHE A 80 -17.34 4.40 7.83
N ASN A 81 -17.82 3.16 7.84
CA ASN A 81 -17.12 2.02 7.25
C ASN A 81 -16.93 2.17 5.74
N MET A 82 -17.91 2.74 5.02
CA MET A 82 -17.73 3.04 3.58
C MET A 82 -16.52 3.97 3.34
N GLY A 83 -16.40 5.04 4.14
CA GLY A 83 -15.27 5.95 4.05
C GLY A 83 -13.94 5.30 4.44
N LEU A 84 -13.93 4.52 5.51
CA LEU A 84 -12.74 3.81 5.97
C LEU A 84 -12.24 2.79 4.94
N THR A 85 -13.13 1.99 4.36
CA THR A 85 -12.79 1.01 3.34
C THR A 85 -12.27 1.67 2.07
N ALA A 86 -12.90 2.76 1.62
CA ALA A 86 -12.39 3.54 0.48
C ALA A 86 -10.98 4.10 0.75
N TYR A 87 -10.72 4.61 1.95
CA TYR A 87 -9.41 5.08 2.35
C TYR A 87 -8.36 3.96 2.34
N ILE A 88 -8.67 2.78 2.87
CA ILE A 88 -7.76 1.63 2.88
C ILE A 88 -7.42 1.20 1.45
N ILE A 89 -8.43 1.05 0.59
CA ILE A 89 -8.24 0.67 -0.82
C ILE A 89 -7.39 1.71 -1.55
N GLY A 90 -7.62 3.00 -1.32
CA GLY A 90 -6.81 4.07 -1.89
C GLY A 90 -5.34 3.99 -1.50
N ASN A 91 -5.06 3.78 -0.20
CA ASN A 91 -3.69 3.63 0.27
C ASN A 91 -2.99 2.36 -0.25
N MET A 92 -3.72 1.24 -0.32
CA MET A 92 -3.20 0.00 -0.91
C MET A 92 -2.90 0.16 -2.40
N THR A 93 -3.80 0.81 -3.14
CA THR A 93 -3.57 1.12 -4.56
C THR A 93 -2.32 1.98 -4.73
N ASN A 94 -2.17 3.06 -3.95
CA ASN A 94 -0.98 3.90 -4.02
C ASN A 94 0.31 3.12 -3.74
N LEU A 95 0.30 2.26 -2.71
CA LEU A 95 1.47 1.42 -2.40
C LEU A 95 1.83 0.48 -3.55
N ILE A 96 0.84 -0.20 -4.14
CA ILE A 96 1.03 -1.10 -5.29
C ILE A 96 1.55 -0.32 -6.49
N VAL A 97 0.96 0.83 -6.80
CA VAL A 97 1.39 1.70 -7.90
C VAL A 97 2.84 2.14 -7.68
N HIS A 98 3.21 2.60 -6.49
CA HIS A 98 4.59 2.97 -6.19
C HIS A 98 5.58 1.80 -6.34
N GLY A 99 5.19 0.58 -5.94
CA GLY A 99 6.02 -0.61 -6.11
C GLY A 99 6.14 -1.06 -7.58
N ALA A 100 5.08 -0.90 -8.37
CA ALA A 100 5.00 -1.38 -9.75
C ALA A 100 5.42 -0.34 -10.81
N VAL A 101 5.50 0.96 -10.45
CA VAL A 101 5.69 2.06 -11.40
C VAL A 101 6.94 1.88 -12.26
N ARG A 102 8.06 1.44 -11.68
CA ARG A 102 9.33 1.25 -12.39
C ARG A 102 9.22 0.17 -13.46
N THR A 103 8.60 -0.96 -13.10
CA THR A 103 8.38 -2.08 -14.03
C THR A 103 7.40 -1.68 -15.13
N SER A 104 6.36 -0.90 -14.81
CA SER A 104 5.43 -0.34 -15.80
C SER A 104 6.17 0.55 -16.79
N ILE A 105 6.92 1.56 -16.33
CA ILE A 105 7.68 2.49 -17.17
C ILE A 105 8.67 1.73 -18.08
N MET A 106 9.37 0.72 -17.56
CA MET A 106 10.28 -0.11 -18.36
C MET A 106 9.52 -0.85 -19.47
N ARG A 107 8.37 -1.45 -19.15
CA ARG A 107 7.53 -2.16 -20.13
C ARG A 107 6.99 -1.21 -21.19
N ASP A 108 6.56 -0.02 -20.80
CA ASP A 108 6.05 1.01 -21.71
C ASP A 108 7.15 1.45 -22.69
N ALA A 109 8.36 1.72 -22.20
CA ALA A 109 9.51 2.05 -23.04
C ALA A 109 9.91 0.93 -24.01
N ILE A 110 9.85 -0.33 -23.56
CA ILE A 110 10.07 -1.50 -24.43
C ILE A 110 9.02 -1.56 -25.53
N ASN A 111 7.74 -1.35 -25.20
CA ASN A 111 6.65 -1.37 -26.17
C ASN A 111 6.79 -0.26 -27.22
N GLU A 112 7.18 0.94 -26.83
CA GLU A 112 7.44 2.05 -27.76
C GLU A 112 8.58 1.73 -28.74
N ILE A 113 9.68 1.15 -28.23
CA ILE A 113 10.81 0.73 -29.06
C ILE A 113 10.40 -0.34 -30.06
N LEU A 114 9.64 -1.34 -29.60
CA LEU A 114 9.15 -2.40 -30.47
C LEU A 114 8.22 -1.86 -31.55
N GLN A 115 7.33 -0.93 -31.22
CA GLN A 115 6.49 -0.25 -32.20
C GLN A 115 7.31 0.55 -33.22
N TYR A 116 8.31 1.31 -32.76
CA TYR A 116 9.19 2.07 -33.65
C TYR A 116 9.97 1.15 -34.59
N ALA A 117 10.52 0.06 -34.08
CA ALA A 117 11.28 -0.91 -34.85
C ALA A 117 10.40 -1.60 -35.92
N SER A 118 9.19 -2.02 -35.53
CA SER A 118 8.21 -2.62 -36.44
C SER A 118 7.78 -1.63 -37.53
N LYS A 119 7.44 -0.40 -37.16
CA LYS A 119 6.95 0.63 -38.09
C LYS A 119 7.98 0.97 -39.17
N ASN A 120 9.25 1.03 -38.79
CA ASN A 120 10.34 1.36 -39.70
C ASN A 120 11.02 0.13 -40.33
N ARG A 121 10.52 -1.08 -40.05
CA ARG A 121 11.07 -2.36 -40.56
C ARG A 121 12.57 -2.50 -40.27
N LEU A 122 12.97 -2.18 -39.03
CA LEU A 122 14.36 -2.31 -38.63
C LEU A 122 14.81 -3.77 -38.62
N PRO A 123 16.09 -4.06 -38.94
CA PRO A 123 16.65 -5.41 -38.82
C PRO A 123 16.59 -5.91 -37.37
N GLU A 124 16.37 -7.22 -37.18
CA GLU A 124 16.25 -7.82 -35.84
C GLU A 124 17.49 -7.56 -34.96
N GLY A 125 18.70 -7.52 -35.54
CA GLY A 125 19.91 -7.20 -34.79
C GLY A 125 19.90 -5.81 -34.16
N LEU A 126 19.36 -4.79 -34.85
CA LEU A 126 19.27 -3.43 -34.32
C LEU A 126 18.20 -3.33 -33.22
N LYS A 127 17.08 -4.04 -33.39
CA LYS A 127 16.02 -4.16 -32.38
C LYS A 127 16.52 -4.82 -31.10
N GLU A 128 17.29 -5.91 -31.21
CA GLU A 128 17.88 -6.59 -30.06
C GLU A 128 18.88 -5.69 -29.31
N GLN A 129 19.69 -4.93 -30.03
CA GLN A 129 20.59 -3.92 -29.44
C GLN A 129 19.81 -2.83 -28.70
N MET A 130 18.74 -2.30 -29.28
CA MET A 130 17.88 -1.29 -28.65
C MET A 130 17.24 -1.82 -27.35
N LEU A 131 16.68 -3.03 -27.39
CA LEU A 131 16.05 -3.68 -26.23
C LEU A 131 17.07 -3.93 -25.10
N THR A 132 18.24 -4.46 -25.46
CA THR A 132 19.32 -4.75 -24.49
C THR A 132 19.79 -3.46 -23.82
N HIS A 133 19.96 -2.38 -24.58
CA HIS A 133 20.36 -1.09 -24.04
C HIS A 133 19.33 -0.54 -23.04
N VAL A 134 18.03 -0.64 -23.36
CA VAL A 134 16.97 -0.17 -22.46
C VAL A 134 16.85 -1.02 -21.21
N GLN A 135 16.91 -2.35 -21.33
CA GLN A 135 16.90 -3.24 -20.17
C GLN A 135 18.10 -2.97 -19.25
N LEU A 136 19.30 -2.80 -19.81
CA LEU A 136 20.48 -2.43 -19.04
C LEU A 136 20.29 -1.08 -18.37
N LYS A 137 19.85 -0.05 -19.10
CA LYS A 137 19.56 1.28 -18.56
C LYS A 137 18.62 1.22 -17.36
N TYR A 138 17.51 0.49 -17.45
CA TYR A 138 16.56 0.36 -16.33
C TYR A 138 17.08 -0.53 -15.19
N ARG A 139 17.93 -1.52 -15.47
CA ARG A 139 18.61 -2.34 -14.44
C ARG A 139 19.63 -1.53 -13.67
N THR A 140 20.46 -0.74 -14.35
CA THR A 140 21.45 0.16 -13.72
C THR A 140 20.83 1.43 -13.15
N ALA A 141 19.62 1.82 -13.56
CA ALA A 141 18.90 2.99 -13.01
C ALA A 141 18.54 2.87 -11.51
N GLU A 142 18.77 1.72 -10.88
CA GLU A 142 18.77 1.58 -9.41
C GLU A 142 19.80 2.53 -8.77
N LEU A 143 20.85 2.84 -9.52
CA LEU A 143 21.75 3.95 -9.29
C LEU A 143 21.13 5.18 -10.00
N GLN A 144 20.28 5.95 -9.32
CA GLN A 144 19.86 7.30 -9.77
C GLN A 144 21.06 8.28 -9.78
N GLN A 145 22.26 7.84 -10.15
CA GLN A 145 23.48 8.60 -10.06
C GLN A 145 23.38 9.93 -10.80
N GLU A 146 22.76 9.97 -11.98
CA GLU A 146 22.70 11.20 -12.77
C GLU A 146 21.84 12.28 -12.11
N LYS A 147 20.59 11.95 -11.73
CA LYS A 147 19.70 12.90 -11.02
C LYS A 147 20.22 13.27 -9.63
N VAL A 148 20.73 12.30 -8.86
CA VAL A 148 21.29 12.57 -7.53
C VAL A 148 22.52 13.46 -7.63
N LEU A 149 23.37 13.28 -8.66
CA LEU A 149 24.53 14.14 -8.86
C LEU A 149 24.13 15.54 -9.36
N GLU A 150 23.08 15.68 -10.16
CA GLU A 150 22.58 16.97 -10.65
C GLU A 150 22.10 17.90 -9.52
N ASP A 151 21.43 17.35 -8.50
CA ASP A 151 20.99 18.10 -7.32
C ASP A 151 22.16 18.51 -6.40
N LEU A 152 23.35 17.94 -6.58
CA LEU A 152 24.52 18.21 -5.76
C LEU A 152 25.35 19.40 -6.27
N PRO A 153 25.82 20.28 -5.37
CA PRO A 153 26.70 21.38 -5.73
C PRO A 153 28.02 20.87 -6.31
N LYS A 154 28.61 21.68 -7.20
CA LYS A 154 29.80 21.31 -7.99
C LYS A 154 30.96 20.78 -7.14
N ALA A 155 31.17 21.34 -5.95
CA ALA A 155 32.24 20.92 -5.03
C ALA A 155 32.07 19.47 -4.54
N ILE A 156 30.83 19.06 -4.21
CA ILE A 156 30.53 17.70 -3.75
C ILE A 156 30.67 16.71 -4.90
N ARG A 157 30.13 17.05 -6.10
CA ARG A 157 30.33 16.25 -7.31
C ARG A 157 31.81 16.02 -7.63
N SER A 158 32.63 17.07 -7.55
CA SER A 158 34.07 16.98 -7.78
C SER A 158 34.75 16.03 -6.78
N SER A 159 34.37 16.12 -5.51
CA SER A 159 34.92 15.25 -4.46
C SER A 159 34.52 13.78 -4.66
N ILE A 160 33.26 13.52 -5.04
CA ILE A 160 32.78 12.17 -5.38
C ILE A 160 33.52 11.62 -6.60
N ALA A 161 33.67 12.41 -7.66
CA ALA A 161 34.37 11.99 -8.88
C ALA A 161 35.85 11.67 -8.60
N GLN A 162 36.53 12.49 -7.80
CA GLN A 162 37.89 12.19 -7.37
C GLN A 162 37.94 10.88 -6.58
N HIS A 163 37.03 10.65 -5.63
CA HIS A 163 37.01 9.41 -4.87
C HIS A 163 36.76 8.18 -5.74
N LEU A 164 35.81 8.25 -6.69
CA LEU A 164 35.42 7.12 -7.54
C LEU A 164 36.48 6.79 -8.61
N PHE A 165 37.13 7.79 -9.21
CA PHE A 165 37.96 7.60 -10.40
C PHE A 165 39.46 7.76 -10.17
N ARG A 166 39.92 8.27 -9.01
CA ARG A 166 41.34 8.55 -8.77
C ARG A 166 42.25 7.34 -9.00
N LYS A 167 41.92 6.18 -8.43
CA LYS A 167 42.75 4.97 -8.58
C LYS A 167 42.84 4.52 -10.05
N THR A 168 41.71 4.52 -10.76
CA THR A 168 41.64 4.17 -12.18
C THR A 168 42.44 5.14 -13.06
N LEU A 169 42.45 6.43 -12.70
CA LEU A 169 43.23 7.46 -13.39
C LEU A 169 44.74 7.34 -13.09
N GLU A 170 45.15 7.05 -11.86
CA GLU A 170 46.56 6.85 -11.52
C GLU A 170 47.16 5.60 -12.19
N ASP A 171 46.35 4.55 -12.38
CA ASP A 171 46.78 3.29 -12.99
C ASP A 171 46.83 3.33 -14.53
N THR A 172 46.24 4.34 -15.19
CA THR A 172 46.20 4.43 -16.65
C THR A 172 47.50 4.97 -17.24
N TYR A 173 47.97 4.34 -18.33
CA TYR A 173 49.23 4.68 -19.01
C TYR A 173 49.40 6.17 -19.31
N LEU A 174 48.29 6.85 -19.67
CA LEU A 174 48.29 8.26 -20.03
C LEU A 174 48.63 9.21 -18.86
N PHE A 175 48.26 8.84 -17.63
CA PHE A 175 48.32 9.72 -16.46
C PHE A 175 49.34 9.27 -15.39
N ARG A 176 49.90 8.07 -15.53
CA ARG A 176 50.89 7.46 -14.62
C ARG A 176 52.09 8.35 -14.26
N ASN A 177 52.48 9.28 -15.15
CA ASN A 177 53.64 10.17 -14.94
C ASN A 177 53.28 11.61 -14.51
N HIS A 178 52.00 11.99 -14.49
CA HIS A 178 51.58 13.37 -14.21
C HIS A 178 50.85 13.55 -12.87
N LEU A 179 50.31 12.49 -12.26
CA LEU A 179 49.58 12.55 -10.98
C LEU A 179 50.40 12.05 -9.77
N ALA A 180 51.63 11.56 -9.99
CA ALA A 180 52.51 11.00 -8.95
C ALA A 180 53.46 12.04 -8.29
N LYS A 181 53.21 13.34 -8.47
CA LYS A 181 53.87 14.45 -7.76
C LYS A 181 52.84 15.22 -6.97
#